data_AF-T1AR51-F1
#
_entry.id   AF-T1AR51-F1
#
_cell.length_a   1.000
_cell.length_b   1.000
_cell.length_c   1.000
_cell.angle_alpha   90.00
_cell.angle_beta   90.00
_cell.angle_gamma   90.00
#
_symmetry.space_group_name_H-M   'P 1'
#
loop_
_entity.id
_entity.type
_entity.pdbx_description
1 polymer ?
#
loop_
_entity_poly.entity_id
_entity_poly.type
_entity_poly.pdbx_seq_one_letter_code
_entity_poly.pdbx_strand_id
1 'polypeptide(L)' 'RYRNILTRAERELPPIPAKQNGQRGRVAKSDAHNLWERLKEHEGAVLLFARDPNVPFTNNRAERDLRMSQVKQKVSGCFR' A
#
# COMPACT_ATOMS: atom_id res chain seq x y z
N ARG A 1 13.31 6.06 -14.38
CA ARG A 1 11.92 6.56 -14.58
C ARG A 1 11.08 6.43 -13.30
N TYR A 2 10.92 5.23 -12.72
CA TYR A 2 10.16 5.03 -11.47
C TYR A 2 10.69 5.82 -10.27
N ARG A 3 12.00 5.71 -9.98
CA ARG A 3 12.64 6.46 -8.88
C ARG A 3 12.50 7.98 -9.00
N ASN A 4 12.55 8.52 -10.23
CA ASN A 4 12.34 9.94 -10.46
C ASN A 4 10.92 10.39 -10.08
N ILE A 5 9.92 9.51 -10.25
CA ILE A 5 8.54 9.78 -9.81
C ILE A 5 8.48 9.79 -8.28
N LEU A 6 9.12 8.82 -7.61
CA LEU A 6 9.19 8.81 -6.13
C LEU A 6 9.86 10.07 -5.58
N THR A 7 10.96 10.54 -6.19
CA THR A 7 11.64 11.78 -5.77
C THR A 7 10.79 13.03 -5.99
N ARG A 8 9.98 13.07 -7.06
CA ARG A 8 9.03 14.18 -7.27
C ARG A 8 7.89 14.13 -6.26
N ALA A 9 7.31 12.95 -6.06
CA ALA A 9 6.25 12.74 -5.09
C ALA A 9 6.67 13.17 -3.68
N GLU A 10 7.92 12.88 -3.27
CA GLU A 10 8.46 13.30 -1.96
C GLU A 10 8.38 14.81 -1.73
N ARG A 11 8.52 15.63 -2.79
CA ARG A 11 8.43 17.10 -2.71
C ARG A 11 7.00 17.61 -2.61
N GLU A 12 6.03 16.85 -3.10
CA GLU A 12 4.61 17.20 -3.12
C GLU A 12 3.86 16.69 -1.88
N LEU A 13 4.51 15.89 -1.04
CA LEU A 13 3.89 15.32 0.16
C LEU A 13 3.51 16.42 1.16
N PRO A 14 2.30 16.34 1.76
CA PRO A 14 1.87 17.30 2.78
C PRO A 14 2.72 17.18 4.04
N PRO A 15 2.96 18.26 4.80
CA PRO A 15 3.77 18.20 6.02
C PRO A 15 3.20 17.19 7.03
N ILE A 16 4.10 16.43 7.67
CA ILE A 16 3.71 15.50 8.72
C ILE A 16 3.21 16.32 9.92
N PRO A 17 2.01 16.05 10.46
CA PRO A 17 1.51 16.78 11.62
C PRO A 17 2.46 16.62 12.80
N ALA A 18 2.75 17.72 13.49
CA ALA A 18 3.56 17.69 14.70
C ALA A 18 2.82 16.93 15.80
N LYS A 19 3.57 16.19 16.62
CA LYS A 19 3.00 15.49 17.78
C LYS A 19 2.48 16.53 18.78
N GLN A 20 1.19 16.49 19.10
CA GLN A 20 0.63 17.33 20.15
C GLN A 20 1.10 16.84 21.51
N ASN A 21 1.50 17.76 22.39
CA ASN A 21 1.94 17.44 23.75
C ASN A 21 0.84 16.68 24.50
N GLY A 22 1.21 15.55 25.14
CA GLY A 22 0.30 14.71 25.90
C GLY A 22 -0.33 13.53 25.14
N GLN A 23 -0.21 13.46 23.80
CA GLN A 23 -0.71 12.30 23.05
C GLN A 23 0.25 11.10 23.16
N ARG A 24 -0.28 9.96 23.62
CA ARG A 24 0.43 8.66 23.63
C ARG A 24 0.32 8.00 22.26
N GLY A 25 1.39 7.33 21.84
CA GLY A 25 1.47 6.64 20.54
C GLY A 25 2.25 7.38 19.45
N ARG A 26 2.30 6.75 18.27
CA ARG A 26 2.97 7.26 17.06
C ARG A 26 1.99 8.16 16.31
N VAL A 27 2.46 9.30 15.80
CA VAL A 27 1.59 10.20 15.01
C VAL A 27 1.22 9.50 13.70
N ALA A 28 -0.07 9.48 13.38
CA ALA A 28 -0.55 8.95 12.11
C ALA A 28 -0.03 9.83 10.96
N LYS A 29 0.65 9.20 9.99
CA LYS A 29 1.02 9.86 8.73
C LYS A 29 -0.20 9.94 7.83
N SER A 30 -0.18 10.86 6.87
CA SER A 30 -1.22 10.92 5.83
C SER A 30 -1.20 9.67 4.94
N ASP A 31 -2.32 9.36 4.30
CA ASP A 31 -2.43 8.23 3.37
C ASP A 31 -1.40 8.33 2.24
N ALA A 32 -1.14 9.54 1.74
CA ALA A 32 -0.11 9.81 0.75
C ALA A 32 1.30 9.43 1.23
N HIS A 33 1.64 9.75 2.48
CA HIS A 33 2.91 9.35 3.09
C HIS A 33 3.04 7.83 3.22
N ASN A 34 1.98 7.18 3.71
CA ASN A 34 1.96 5.73 3.87
C ASN A 34 2.11 5.00 2.52
N LEU A 35 1.44 5.51 1.49
CA LEU A 35 1.53 4.97 0.14
C LEU A 35 2.93 5.15 -0.44
N TRP A 36 3.50 6.36 -0.35
CA TRP A 36 4.84 6.64 -0.87
C TRP A 36 5.91 5.76 -0.21
N GLU A 37 5.85 5.62 1.11
CA GLU A 37 6.77 4.77 1.88
C GLU A 37 6.68 3.31 1.42
N ARG A 38 5.47 2.78 1.25
CA ARG A 38 5.26 1.42 0.74
C ARG A 38 5.77 1.21 -0.68
N LEU A 39 5.54 2.18 -1.58
CA LEU A 39 6.03 2.11 -2.95
C LEU A 39 7.56 2.12 -3.01
N LYS A 40 8.19 2.89 -2.11
CA LYS A 40 9.65 2.94 -1.98
C LYS A 40 10.23 1.64 -1.41
N GLU A 41 9.65 1.14 -0.33
CA GLU A 41 10.13 -0.08 0.36
C GLU A 41 9.94 -1.33 -0.51
N HIS A 42 8.82 -1.43 -1.23
CA HIS A 42 8.48 -2.60 -2.03
C HIS A 42 8.67 -2.39 -3.54
N GLU A 43 9.58 -1.50 -3.96
CA GLU A 43 9.86 -1.18 -5.38
C GLU A 43 10.00 -2.45 -6.24
N GLY A 44 10.72 -3.45 -5.73
CA GLY A 44 10.94 -4.72 -6.45
C GLY A 44 9.66 -5.51 -6.71
N ALA A 45 8.78 -5.61 -5.71
CA ALA A 45 7.51 -6.31 -5.83
C ALA A 45 6.52 -5.53 -6.71
N VAL A 46 6.48 -4.20 -6.56
CA VAL A 46 5.60 -3.33 -7.35
C VAL A 46 5.95 -3.39 -8.83
N LEU A 47 7.23 -3.47 -9.19
CA LEU A 47 7.70 -3.50 -10.57
C LEU A 47 7.87 -4.93 -11.13
N LEU A 48 7.47 -5.96 -10.38
CA LEU A 48 7.72 -7.35 -10.76
C LEU A 48 7.03 -7.71 -12.09
N PHE A 49 5.80 -7.22 -12.32
CA PHE A 49 5.07 -7.42 -13.58
C PHE A 49 5.82 -6.92 -14.82
N ALA A 50 6.71 -5.93 -14.66
CA ALA A 50 7.47 -5.36 -15.76
C ALA A 50 8.74 -6.16 -16.08
N ARG A 51 9.14 -7.07 -15.19
CA ARG A 51 10.36 -7.88 -15.30
C ARG A 51 10.06 -9.35 -15.55
N ASP A 52 8.99 -9.87 -14.94
CA ASP A 52 8.57 -11.26 -15.05
C ASP A 52 7.23 -11.34 -15.81
N PRO A 53 7.20 -11.95 -17.02
CA PRO A 53 5.98 -12.09 -17.81
C PRO A 53 4.94 -13.01 -17.16
N ASN A 54 5.32 -13.85 -16.19
CA ASN A 54 4.38 -14.69 -15.46
C ASN A 54 3.53 -13.88 -14.47
N VAL A 55 3.99 -12.68 -14.09
CA VAL A 55 3.28 -11.80 -13.18
C VAL A 55 2.40 -10.86 -14.00
N PRO A 56 1.05 -11.01 -13.96
CA PRO A 56 0.17 -10.13 -14.71
C PRO A 56 0.22 -8.70 -14.15
N PHE A 57 0.01 -7.71 -15.03
CA PHE A 57 -0.09 -6.31 -14.63
C PHE A 57 -1.29 -6.03 -13.69
N THR A 58 -2.34 -6.86 -13.76
CA THR A 58 -3.57 -6.66 -12.99
C THR A 58 -3.68 -7.64 -11.82
N ASN A 59 -4.30 -7.19 -10.73
CA ASN A 59 -4.56 -8.00 -9.54
C ASN A 59 -5.81 -8.90 -9.66
N ASN A 60 -6.49 -8.89 -10.81
CA ASN A 60 -7.80 -9.53 -11.00
C ASN A 60 -7.82 -11.02 -10.65
N ARG A 61 -6.74 -11.75 -10.95
CA ARG A 61 -6.63 -13.18 -10.65
C ARG A 61 -6.57 -13.42 -9.15
N ALA A 62 -5.63 -12.76 -8.46
CA ALA A 62 -5.48 -12.89 -7.01
C ALA A 62 -6.73 -12.43 -6.25
N GLU A 63 -7.39 -11.35 -6.68
CA GLU A 63 -8.66 -10.91 -6.08
C GLU A 63 -9.77 -11.94 -6.26
N ARG A 64 -9.90 -12.52 -7.45
CA ARG A 64 -10.91 -13.57 -7.72
C ARG A 64 -10.67 -14.79 -6.83
N ASP A 65 -9.41 -15.22 -6.70
CA ASP A 65 -9.03 -16.37 -5.90
C ASP A 65 -9.34 -16.14 -4.40
N LEU A 66 -9.13 -14.92 -3.90
CA LEU A 66 -9.41 -14.54 -2.49
C LEU A 66 -10.88 -14.22 -2.23
N ARG A 67 -11.67 -13.88 -3.26
CA ARG A 67 -13.03 -13.34 -3.12
C ARG A 67 -13.95 -14.26 -2.32
N MET A 68 -13.95 -15.55 -2.62
CA MET A 68 -14.85 -16.49 -1.94
C MET A 68 -14.50 -16.67 -0.46
N SER A 69 -13.22 -16.58 -0.10
CA SER A 69 -12.78 -16.60 1.30
C SER A 69 -13.26 -15.36 2.05
N GLN A 70 -13.06 -14.17 1.48
CA GLN A 70 -13.51 -12.92 2.10
C GLN A 70 -15.04 -12.82 2.21
N VAL A 71 -15.78 -13.29 1.20
CA VAL A 71 -17.25 -13.33 1.25
C VAL A 71 -17.73 -14.23 2.38
N LYS A 72 -17.15 -15.42 2.52
CA LYS A 72 -17.47 -16.34 3.62
C LYS A 72 -17.16 -15.72 4.99
N GLN A 73 -15.99 -15.07 5.17
CA GLN A 73 -15.65 -14.35 6.40
C GLN A 73 -16.65 -13.23 6.71
N LYS A 74 -17.00 -12.43 5.71
CA LYS A 74 -17.96 -11.32 5.85
C LYS A 74 -19.35 -11.81 6.26
N VAL A 75 -19.84 -12.89 5.66
CA VAL A 75 -21.20 -13.40 5.89
C VAL A 75 -21.30 -14.22 7.18
N SER A 76 -20.29 -15.00 7.52
CA SER A 76 -20.29 -15.83 8.74
C SER A 76 -19.97 -15.06 10.02
N GLY A 77 -19.57 -13.79 9.93
CA GLY A 77 -19.27 -12.90 11.06
C GLY A 77 -17.98 -13.26 11.82
N CYS A 78 -17.52 -14.51 11.75
CA CYS A 78 -16.25 -14.96 12.31
C CYS A 78 -15.96 -16.41 11.87
N PHE A 79 -15.03 -16.61 10.93
CA PHE A 79 -14.23 -17.83 10.96
C PHE A 79 -13.09 -17.55 11.94
N ARG A 80 -13.26 -17.98 13.19
CA ARG A 80 -12.17 -18.11 14.16
C ARG A 80 -11.52 -19.48 13.99
#